data_AF-A0A7Z9M3C7-F1
#
_entry.id   AF-A0A7Z9M3C7-F1
#
_cell.length_a   1.000
_cell.length_b   1.000
_cell.length_c   1.000
_cell.angle_alpha   90.00
_cell.angle_beta   90.00
_cell.angle_gamma   90.00
#
_symmetry.space_group_name_H-M   'P 1'
#
loop_
_entity.id
_entity.type
_entity.pdbx_description
1 polymer ?
#
loop_
_entity_poly.entity_id
_entity_poly.type
_entity_poly.pdbx_seq_one_letter_code
_entity_poly.pdbx_strand_id
1 'polypeptide(L)'
;EAAILTIDGVGEWATASYGYGSGTELRLLGQMNYPHSLGLLYSAFTYYCGFRINSGEYKLMGLAPYGRPIYVEMIKENLVDIFADGSINLNMDFFSFTSGKNTINSKFCKLFNGPPRKPESELTQKEMDLAHSIQVVTEEIILSMANFVRKETGKEYLCLAGGVALNCVANGKLLRDGPFKDIWIQPASGDAGCALGAALALYYKDKKSVSKRYEQGGSLFGPQFNRYETENHLIENQIPYSVVEKEERSEVIADLIQNGKIVGHFSGRMEFGPRALGSRSILGDPRKAKTQSVMNLKIKYRESFRPFAPSVLSEEASSYFDLDRESPYMLIVASVIEEIRYDNPKVEDIIGRVNQKRSSIPAITHVDYSARVQTVNEEHNPEYYNLIKSFYEKTGCAVLVNTSFNVRGEPIVCTPEDAYRCFMRTEMDVLILDNLILFKEEQPIWHEKTAWEEEFELD
;
A
#
# COMPACT_ATOMS: atom_id res chain seq x y z
N GLU A 1 -25.24 8.57 -4.46
CA GLU A 1 -25.08 7.95 -5.79
C GLU A 1 -23.66 8.19 -6.26
N ALA A 2 -23.06 7.26 -6.99
CA ALA A 2 -21.69 7.38 -7.49
C ALA A 2 -21.52 6.64 -8.82
N ALA A 3 -20.58 7.09 -9.63
CA ALA A 3 -20.03 6.30 -10.71
C ALA A 3 -19.21 5.14 -10.15
N ILE A 4 -19.04 4.08 -10.92
CA ILE A 4 -18.24 2.91 -10.58
C ILE A 4 -17.26 2.70 -11.72
N LEU A 5 -15.99 2.46 -11.38
CA LEU A 5 -14.96 2.05 -12.32
C LEU A 5 -14.12 0.95 -11.65
N THR A 6 -14.12 -0.24 -12.24
CA THR A 6 -13.26 -1.36 -11.86
C THR A 6 -12.16 -1.53 -12.90
N ILE A 7 -10.91 -1.66 -12.48
CA ILE A 7 -9.76 -1.83 -13.39
C ILE A 7 -8.86 -2.94 -12.84
N ASP A 8 -8.68 -4.00 -13.62
CA ASP A 8 -8.04 -5.22 -13.12
C ASP A 8 -7.11 -5.89 -14.14
N GLY A 9 -6.42 -6.94 -13.69
CA GLY A 9 -5.74 -7.90 -14.55
C GLY A 9 -6.76 -8.59 -15.46
N VAL A 10 -7.53 -9.54 -14.92
CA VAL A 10 -8.58 -10.28 -15.63
C VAL A 10 -9.62 -10.80 -14.62
N GLY A 11 -10.92 -10.60 -14.88
CA GLY A 11 -12.02 -11.32 -14.23
C GLY A 11 -12.33 -12.64 -14.95
N GLU A 12 -13.61 -12.96 -15.21
CA GLU A 12 -13.95 -14.07 -16.12
C GLU A 12 -13.58 -13.74 -17.57
N TRP A 13 -13.86 -12.49 -17.98
CA TRP A 13 -13.50 -11.93 -19.28
C TRP A 13 -13.21 -10.43 -19.20
N ALA A 14 -13.89 -9.72 -18.28
CA ALA A 14 -13.73 -8.29 -18.12
C ALA A 14 -12.35 -7.94 -17.55
N THR A 15 -11.74 -6.88 -18.06
CA THR A 15 -10.47 -6.32 -17.57
C THR A 15 -10.65 -4.92 -16.99
N ALA A 16 -11.72 -4.24 -17.39
CA ALA A 16 -12.24 -3.06 -16.74
C ALA A 16 -13.75 -3.01 -16.94
N SER A 17 -14.51 -2.49 -15.99
CA SER A 17 -15.95 -2.30 -16.10
C SER A 17 -16.34 -0.94 -15.53
N TYR A 18 -17.37 -0.32 -16.09
CA TYR A 18 -17.91 0.92 -15.53
C TYR A 18 -19.43 0.89 -15.44
N GLY A 19 -19.94 1.76 -14.56
CA GLY A 19 -21.36 1.84 -14.28
C GLY A 19 -21.68 2.91 -13.25
N TYR A 20 -22.81 2.77 -12.58
CA TYR A 20 -23.18 3.62 -11.47
C TYR A 20 -23.99 2.86 -10.41
N GLY A 21 -23.94 3.37 -9.18
CA GLY A 21 -24.77 2.94 -8.06
C GLY A 21 -25.75 4.05 -7.63
N SER A 22 -27.03 3.70 -7.48
CA SER A 22 -28.07 4.58 -6.94
C SER A 22 -29.05 3.80 -6.07
N GLY A 23 -29.23 4.25 -4.82
CA GLY A 23 -29.98 3.47 -3.84
C GLY A 23 -29.38 2.07 -3.69
N THR A 24 -30.20 1.04 -3.84
CA THR A 24 -29.78 -0.37 -3.79
C THR A 24 -29.40 -0.94 -5.15
N GLU A 25 -29.51 -0.15 -6.22
CA GLU A 25 -29.22 -0.59 -7.58
C GLU A 25 -27.75 -0.35 -7.94
N LEU A 26 -27.14 -1.36 -8.56
CA LEU A 26 -25.85 -1.28 -9.23
C LEU A 26 -26.07 -1.65 -10.69
N ARG A 27 -25.73 -0.73 -11.61
CA ARG A 27 -25.87 -0.95 -13.04
C ARG A 27 -24.53 -0.81 -13.74
N LEU A 28 -24.09 -1.88 -14.38
CA LEU A 28 -22.96 -1.86 -15.32
C LEU A 28 -23.44 -1.37 -16.69
N LEU A 29 -22.63 -0.52 -17.33
CA LEU A 29 -22.93 0.10 -18.61
C LEU A 29 -22.01 -0.40 -19.73
N GLY A 30 -20.79 -0.79 -19.39
CA GLY A 30 -19.86 -1.39 -20.33
C GLY A 30 -18.63 -1.95 -19.64
N GLN A 31 -17.85 -2.67 -20.43
CA GLN A 31 -16.61 -3.30 -20.01
C GLN A 31 -15.61 -3.37 -21.15
N MET A 32 -14.34 -3.46 -20.80
CA MET A 32 -13.27 -3.94 -21.66
C MET A 32 -13.06 -5.43 -21.43
N ASN A 33 -12.54 -6.13 -22.43
CA ASN A 33 -12.34 -7.58 -22.38
C ASN A 33 -10.88 -7.96 -22.53
N TYR A 34 -10.55 -9.10 -21.95
CA TYR A 34 -9.30 -9.81 -22.19
C TYR A 34 -9.09 -10.02 -23.71
N PRO A 35 -7.86 -9.84 -24.24
CA PRO A 35 -6.59 -9.67 -23.51
C PRO A 35 -6.19 -8.21 -23.21
N HIS A 36 -7.06 -7.23 -23.47
CA HIS A 36 -6.70 -5.82 -23.32
C HIS A 36 -6.92 -5.34 -21.89
N SER A 37 -5.84 -5.29 -21.11
CA SER A 37 -5.88 -4.97 -19.68
C SER A 37 -4.78 -4.00 -19.29
N LEU A 38 -5.15 -2.96 -18.55
CA LEU A 38 -4.17 -2.06 -17.94
C LEU A 38 -3.37 -2.78 -16.85
N GLY A 39 -4.00 -3.68 -16.10
CA GLY A 39 -3.32 -4.52 -15.10
C GLY A 39 -2.25 -5.40 -15.75
N LEU A 40 -2.59 -6.10 -16.83
CA LEU A 40 -1.63 -6.95 -17.54
C LEU A 40 -0.48 -6.16 -18.18
N LEU A 41 -0.77 -4.97 -18.71
CA LEU A 41 0.25 -4.06 -19.22
C LEU A 41 1.23 -3.67 -18.10
N TYR A 42 0.73 -3.24 -16.93
CA TYR A 42 1.58 -2.90 -15.80
C TYR A 42 2.41 -4.10 -15.31
N SER A 43 1.79 -5.28 -15.18
CA SER A 43 2.47 -6.52 -14.79
C SER A 43 3.53 -6.98 -15.79
N ALA A 44 3.42 -6.65 -17.08
CA ALA A 44 4.47 -6.89 -18.06
C ALA A 44 5.75 -6.09 -17.76
N PHE A 45 5.63 -4.83 -17.33
CA PHE A 45 6.76 -4.02 -16.89
C PHE A 45 7.30 -4.46 -15.53
N THR A 46 6.42 -4.87 -14.61
CA THR A 46 6.80 -5.49 -13.34
C THR A 46 7.71 -6.68 -13.58
N TYR A 47 7.29 -7.59 -14.46
CA TYR A 47 8.07 -8.76 -14.87
C TYR A 47 9.37 -8.38 -15.59
N TYR A 48 9.32 -7.43 -16.52
CA TYR A 48 10.51 -7.03 -17.28
C TYR A 48 11.59 -6.39 -16.40
N CYS A 49 11.18 -5.63 -15.37
CA CYS A 49 12.06 -5.09 -14.35
C CYS A 49 12.52 -6.17 -13.33
N GLY A 50 12.10 -7.42 -13.52
CA GLY A 50 12.50 -8.59 -12.72
C GLY A 50 11.92 -8.59 -11.30
N PHE A 51 10.72 -8.03 -11.15
CA PHE A 51 9.87 -8.19 -9.98
C PHE A 51 8.82 -9.27 -10.24
N ARG A 52 8.30 -9.89 -9.18
CA ARG A 52 7.26 -10.92 -9.28
C ARG A 52 5.90 -10.31 -9.65
N ILE A 53 5.16 -10.98 -10.53
CA ILE A 53 3.80 -10.56 -10.91
C ILE A 53 2.82 -10.91 -9.78
N ASN A 54 1.78 -10.09 -9.60
CA ASN A 54 0.74 -10.19 -8.56
C ASN A 54 1.23 -9.89 -7.13
N SER A 55 2.49 -9.49 -6.97
CA SER A 55 3.05 -9.08 -5.69
C SER A 55 4.08 -7.95 -5.82
N GLY A 56 4.79 -7.84 -6.93
CA GLY A 56 5.85 -6.86 -7.18
C GLY A 56 5.39 -5.54 -7.80
N GLU A 57 4.12 -5.39 -8.19
CA GLU A 57 3.60 -4.17 -8.82
C GLU A 57 3.83 -2.93 -7.95
N TYR A 58 3.69 -3.06 -6.63
CA TYR A 58 3.96 -1.95 -5.71
C TYR A 58 5.45 -1.56 -5.68
N LYS A 59 6.38 -2.48 -6.02
CA LYS A 59 7.83 -2.20 -6.07
C LYS A 59 8.11 -1.34 -7.29
N LEU A 60 7.53 -1.70 -8.44
CA LEU A 60 7.61 -0.91 -9.65
C LEU A 60 7.06 0.51 -9.41
N MET A 61 5.88 0.61 -8.78
CA MET A 61 5.29 1.89 -8.37
C MET A 61 6.22 2.70 -7.46
N GLY A 62 6.84 2.07 -6.46
CA GLY A 62 7.78 2.73 -5.56
C GLY A 62 9.11 3.14 -6.21
N LEU A 63 9.49 2.49 -7.31
CA LEU A 63 10.70 2.76 -8.08
C LEU A 63 10.53 3.95 -9.03
N ALA A 64 9.30 4.22 -9.49
CA ALA A 64 9.00 5.26 -10.48
C ALA A 64 9.62 6.65 -10.18
N PRO A 65 9.57 7.19 -8.94
CA PRO A 65 10.16 8.51 -8.65
C PRO A 65 11.70 8.59 -8.77
N TYR A 66 12.38 7.44 -8.90
CA TYR A 66 13.82 7.40 -9.14
C TYR A 66 14.18 7.59 -10.62
N GLY A 67 13.25 7.35 -11.53
CA GLY A 67 13.46 7.41 -12.97
C GLY A 67 13.09 8.74 -13.63
N ARG A 68 13.19 8.76 -14.95
CA ARG A 68 12.66 9.78 -15.86
C ARG A 68 11.69 9.12 -16.85
N PRO A 69 10.60 9.79 -17.25
CA PRO A 69 9.58 9.20 -18.12
C PRO A 69 9.98 9.19 -19.61
N ILE A 70 11.18 8.69 -19.93
CA ILE A 70 11.76 8.78 -21.28
C ILE A 70 11.22 7.73 -22.26
N TYR A 71 10.48 6.73 -21.78
CA TYR A 71 9.91 5.66 -22.61
C TYR A 71 8.40 5.83 -22.86
N VAL A 72 7.77 6.93 -22.42
CA VAL A 72 6.31 7.14 -22.55
C VAL A 72 5.84 7.02 -24.00
N GLU A 73 6.46 7.77 -24.92
CA GLU A 73 6.08 7.73 -26.34
C GLU A 73 6.33 6.35 -26.95
N MET A 74 7.48 5.72 -26.63
CA MET A 74 7.78 4.36 -27.09
C MET A 74 6.71 3.34 -26.66
N ILE A 75 6.21 3.45 -25.43
CA ILE A 75 5.13 2.59 -24.92
C ILE A 75 3.83 2.84 -25.71
N LYS A 76 3.44 4.10 -25.89
CA LYS A 76 2.20 4.50 -26.58
C LYS A 76 2.21 4.18 -28.07
N GLU A 77 3.37 4.27 -28.72
CA GLU A 77 3.48 3.99 -30.16
C GLU A 77 3.53 2.49 -30.49
N ASN A 78 4.01 1.65 -29.56
CA ASN A 78 4.31 0.24 -29.87
C ASN A 78 3.44 -0.76 -29.12
N LEU A 79 3.08 -0.47 -27.86
CA LEU A 79 2.53 -1.47 -26.94
C LEU A 79 1.04 -1.31 -26.68
N VAL A 80 0.51 -0.08 -26.75
CA VAL A 80 -0.87 0.21 -26.36
C VAL A 80 -1.47 1.36 -27.17
N ASP A 81 -2.57 1.07 -27.86
CA ASP A 81 -3.45 2.11 -28.39
C ASP A 81 -4.36 2.59 -27.26
N ILE A 82 -4.38 3.90 -27.00
CA ILE A 82 -5.23 4.53 -25.99
C ILE A 82 -6.29 5.36 -26.70
N PHE A 83 -7.56 4.98 -26.54
CA PHE A 83 -8.68 5.68 -27.16
C PHE A 83 -9.17 6.85 -26.31
N ALA A 84 -9.95 7.75 -26.93
CA ALA A 84 -10.44 8.96 -26.28
C ALA A 84 -11.36 8.71 -25.07
N ASP A 85 -11.98 7.53 -24.98
CA ASP A 85 -12.78 7.09 -23.84
C ASP A 85 -11.93 6.42 -22.73
N GLY A 86 -10.61 6.35 -22.91
CA GLY A 86 -9.69 5.67 -22.02
C GLY A 86 -9.68 4.15 -22.16
N SER A 87 -10.50 3.57 -23.05
CA SER A 87 -10.32 2.17 -23.42
C SER A 87 -8.97 1.98 -24.11
N ILE A 88 -8.43 0.77 -24.03
CA ILE A 88 -7.13 0.45 -24.61
C ILE A 88 -7.17 -0.82 -25.44
N ASN A 89 -6.33 -0.88 -26.48
CA ASN A 89 -5.95 -2.10 -27.15
C ASN A 89 -4.45 -2.34 -26.99
N LEU A 90 -4.11 -3.46 -26.37
CA LEU A 90 -2.72 -3.91 -26.31
C LEU A 90 -2.29 -4.48 -27.66
N ASN A 91 -1.10 -4.10 -28.10
CA ASN A 91 -0.48 -4.69 -29.27
C ASN A 91 0.05 -6.08 -28.93
N MET A 92 -0.77 -7.09 -29.20
CA MET A 92 -0.51 -8.48 -28.81
C MET A 92 0.74 -9.10 -29.45
N ASP A 93 1.33 -8.44 -30.46
CA ASP A 93 2.62 -8.85 -31.02
C ASP A 93 3.76 -8.85 -29.99
N PHE A 94 3.66 -8.06 -28.91
CA PHE A 94 4.69 -7.93 -27.88
C PHE A 94 4.45 -8.79 -26.64
N PHE A 95 3.25 -9.36 -26.52
CA PHE A 95 2.80 -10.08 -25.34
C PHE A 95 2.59 -11.57 -25.61
N SER A 96 2.59 -12.36 -24.55
CA SER A 96 2.36 -13.81 -24.61
C SER A 96 1.22 -14.29 -23.72
N PHE A 97 0.34 -13.37 -23.28
CA PHE A 97 -0.80 -13.68 -22.38
C PHE A 97 -1.67 -14.84 -22.85
N THR A 98 -1.82 -15.02 -24.17
CA THR A 98 -2.71 -16.02 -24.79
C THR A 98 -2.01 -17.30 -25.25
N SER A 99 -0.68 -17.34 -25.23
CA SER A 99 0.09 -18.35 -25.98
C SER A 99 1.35 -18.87 -25.30
N GLY A 100 1.80 -18.28 -24.19
CA GLY A 100 3.07 -18.61 -23.55
C GLY A 100 3.00 -18.75 -22.03
N LYS A 101 4.11 -19.24 -21.46
CA LYS A 101 4.32 -19.32 -19.99
C LYS A 101 4.71 -17.98 -19.35
N ASN A 102 5.14 -17.01 -20.16
CA ASN A 102 5.61 -15.69 -19.72
C ASN A 102 4.66 -14.58 -20.22
N THR A 103 4.69 -13.42 -19.57
CA THR A 103 3.85 -12.26 -19.92
C THR A 103 4.28 -11.55 -21.21
N ILE A 104 5.59 -11.53 -21.49
CA ILE A 104 6.19 -10.84 -22.64
C ILE A 104 6.94 -11.79 -23.57
N ASN A 105 7.25 -11.32 -24.78
CA ASN A 105 8.01 -12.09 -25.78
C ASN A 105 9.27 -11.37 -26.29
N SER A 106 9.94 -11.98 -27.28
CA SER A 106 11.20 -11.45 -27.83
C SER A 106 11.08 -10.07 -28.49
N LYS A 107 9.92 -9.67 -29.03
CA LYS A 107 9.70 -8.33 -29.58
C LYS A 107 9.73 -7.28 -28.46
N PHE A 108 9.13 -7.56 -27.31
CA PHE A 108 9.19 -6.69 -26.13
C PHE A 108 10.64 -6.52 -25.64
N CYS A 109 11.38 -7.62 -25.53
CA CYS A 109 12.79 -7.58 -25.14
C CYS A 109 13.64 -6.75 -26.13
N LYS A 110 13.37 -6.86 -27.43
CA LYS A 110 14.06 -6.06 -28.46
C LYS A 110 13.70 -4.58 -28.35
N LEU A 111 12.43 -4.25 -28.10
CA LEU A 111 11.96 -2.87 -27.96
C LEU A 111 12.72 -2.11 -26.86
N PHE A 112 13.02 -2.78 -25.75
CA PHE A 112 13.75 -2.21 -24.63
C PHE A 112 15.21 -2.67 -24.55
N ASN A 113 15.82 -3.09 -25.66
CA ASN A 113 17.26 -3.37 -25.75
C ASN A 113 17.79 -4.40 -24.73
N GLY A 114 17.08 -5.50 -24.47
CA GLY A 114 17.62 -6.59 -23.66
C GLY A 114 16.57 -7.54 -23.06
N PRO A 115 17.01 -8.65 -22.44
CA PRO A 115 16.12 -9.54 -21.71
C PRO A 115 15.56 -8.86 -20.44
N PRO A 116 14.54 -9.46 -19.80
CA PRO A 116 14.13 -9.07 -18.46
C PRO A 116 15.32 -9.03 -17.49
N ARG A 117 15.27 -8.09 -16.55
CA ARG A 117 16.21 -8.06 -15.43
C ARG A 117 16.05 -9.37 -14.62
N LYS A 118 17.17 -9.95 -14.18
CA LYS A 118 17.13 -11.12 -13.30
C LYS A 118 16.68 -10.68 -11.90
N PRO A 119 15.76 -11.41 -11.23
CA PRO A 119 15.42 -11.14 -9.83
C PRO A 119 16.66 -10.99 -8.94
N GLU A 120 16.57 -10.13 -7.94
CA GLU A 120 17.69 -9.79 -7.03
C GLU A 120 18.98 -9.23 -7.65
N SER A 121 19.07 -9.04 -8.98
CA SER A 121 20.20 -8.31 -9.55
C SER A 121 20.10 -6.82 -9.27
N GLU A 122 21.22 -6.10 -9.41
CA GLU A 122 21.29 -4.66 -9.27
C GLU A 122 20.23 -3.95 -10.15
N LEU A 123 19.60 -2.91 -9.58
CA LEU A 123 18.67 -2.03 -10.29
C LEU A 123 19.47 -0.93 -10.99
N THR A 124 19.20 -0.70 -12.27
CA THR A 124 19.85 0.35 -13.04
C THR A 124 18.89 1.50 -13.34
N GLN A 125 19.43 2.60 -13.87
CA GLN A 125 18.61 3.74 -14.33
C GLN A 125 17.56 3.32 -15.37
N LYS A 126 17.84 2.29 -16.17
CA LYS A 126 16.89 1.76 -17.16
C LYS A 126 15.60 1.27 -16.51
N GLU A 127 15.69 0.46 -15.47
CA GLU A 127 14.49 -0.05 -14.76
C GLU A 127 13.73 1.09 -14.08
N MET A 128 14.44 2.09 -13.55
CA MET A 128 13.83 3.27 -12.95
C MET A 128 13.07 4.10 -13.99
N ASP A 129 13.67 4.34 -15.15
CA ASP A 129 13.08 5.09 -16.25
C ASP A 129 11.86 4.36 -16.85
N LEU A 130 11.93 3.03 -16.97
CA LEU A 130 10.80 2.20 -17.36
C LEU A 130 9.67 2.27 -16.34
N ALA A 131 9.98 2.16 -15.05
CA ALA A 131 9.01 2.28 -13.96
C ALA A 131 8.31 3.65 -13.98
N HIS A 132 9.05 4.74 -14.17
CA HIS A 132 8.47 6.08 -14.30
C HIS A 132 7.57 6.18 -15.54
N SER A 133 8.07 5.71 -16.69
CA SER A 133 7.35 5.83 -17.96
C SER A 133 6.03 5.05 -17.95
N ILE A 134 6.01 3.82 -17.44
CA ILE A 134 4.77 3.04 -17.36
C ILE A 134 3.79 3.64 -16.35
N GLN A 135 4.29 4.19 -15.24
CA GLN A 135 3.46 4.86 -14.25
C GLN A 135 2.73 6.07 -14.85
N VAL A 136 3.42 6.88 -15.67
CA VAL A 136 2.81 8.01 -16.40
C VAL A 136 1.73 7.53 -17.38
N VAL A 137 2.01 6.48 -18.16
CA VAL A 137 1.03 5.92 -19.10
C VAL A 137 -0.20 5.38 -18.36
N THR A 138 -0.02 4.67 -17.24
CA THR A 138 -1.10 4.17 -16.39
C THR A 138 -1.97 5.31 -15.84
N GLU A 139 -1.35 6.38 -15.37
CA GLU A 139 -2.03 7.58 -14.90
C GLU A 139 -2.87 8.26 -15.99
N GLU A 140 -2.33 8.40 -17.21
CA GLU A 140 -3.04 8.97 -18.35
C GLU A 140 -4.28 8.14 -18.71
N ILE A 141 -4.15 6.81 -18.76
CA ILE A 141 -5.26 5.91 -19.08
C ILE A 141 -6.35 5.99 -18.01
N ILE A 142 -5.99 5.96 -16.72
CA ILE A 142 -6.97 6.04 -15.62
C ILE A 142 -7.72 7.37 -15.63
N LEU A 143 -7.02 8.49 -15.86
CA LEU A 143 -7.66 9.80 -16.00
C LEU A 143 -8.61 9.84 -17.21
N SER A 144 -8.21 9.26 -18.34
CA SER A 144 -9.07 9.20 -19.53
C SER A 144 -10.34 8.38 -19.28
N MET A 145 -10.19 7.20 -18.65
CA MET A 145 -11.33 6.37 -18.23
C MET A 145 -12.26 7.12 -17.27
N ALA A 146 -11.71 7.81 -16.27
CA ALA A 146 -12.48 8.58 -15.31
C ALA A 146 -13.28 9.72 -15.98
N ASN A 147 -12.67 10.44 -16.92
CA ASN A 147 -13.34 11.48 -17.72
C ASN A 147 -14.50 10.92 -18.53
N PHE A 148 -14.30 9.79 -19.19
CA PHE A 148 -15.35 9.10 -19.91
C PHE A 148 -16.49 8.66 -18.99
N VAL A 149 -16.17 7.99 -17.88
CA VAL A 149 -17.17 7.52 -16.90
C VAL A 149 -17.96 8.69 -16.30
N ARG A 150 -17.31 9.82 -16.01
CA ARG A 150 -18.00 11.04 -15.53
C ARG A 150 -19.02 11.55 -16.53
N LYS A 151 -18.67 11.55 -17.81
CA LYS A 151 -19.52 12.01 -18.92
C LYS A 151 -20.72 11.08 -19.11
N GLU A 152 -20.48 9.77 -19.15
CA GLU A 152 -21.53 8.77 -19.40
C GLU A 152 -22.52 8.64 -18.24
N THR A 153 -22.03 8.70 -16.99
CA THR A 153 -22.87 8.47 -15.81
C THR A 153 -23.49 9.74 -15.25
N GLY A 154 -22.90 10.90 -15.53
CA GLY A 154 -23.30 12.18 -14.95
C GLY A 154 -23.04 12.32 -13.44
N LYS A 155 -22.45 11.31 -12.76
CA LYS A 155 -22.28 11.30 -11.30
C LYS A 155 -21.08 12.10 -10.84
N GLU A 156 -21.17 12.76 -9.68
CA GLU A 156 -20.12 13.63 -9.16
C GLU A 156 -19.07 12.92 -8.29
N TYR A 157 -19.33 11.67 -7.89
CA TYR A 157 -18.47 10.85 -7.05
C TYR A 157 -18.10 9.56 -7.78
N LEU A 158 -16.92 9.00 -7.50
CA LEU A 158 -16.43 7.76 -8.11
C LEU A 158 -16.08 6.71 -7.06
N CYS A 159 -16.56 5.48 -7.27
CA CYS A 159 -16.11 4.30 -6.52
C CYS A 159 -15.14 3.47 -7.39
N LEU A 160 -14.01 3.08 -6.80
CA LEU A 160 -12.93 2.34 -7.46
C LEU A 160 -12.70 0.96 -6.84
N ALA A 161 -12.52 -0.04 -7.69
CA ALA A 161 -12.06 -1.38 -7.32
C ALA A 161 -11.24 -2.02 -8.45
N GLY A 162 -10.84 -3.28 -8.28
CA GLY A 162 -9.90 -4.01 -9.13
C GLY A 162 -8.44 -3.84 -8.68
N GLY A 163 -7.56 -4.75 -9.09
CA GLY A 163 -6.16 -4.76 -8.68
C GLY A 163 -5.41 -3.47 -8.99
N VAL A 164 -5.74 -2.79 -10.10
CA VAL A 164 -5.10 -1.52 -10.49
C VAL A 164 -5.49 -0.38 -9.55
N ALA A 165 -6.65 -0.45 -8.90
CA ALA A 165 -7.06 0.55 -7.90
C ALA A 165 -6.20 0.54 -6.62
N LEU A 166 -5.27 -0.42 -6.45
CA LEU A 166 -4.23 -0.37 -5.42
C LEU A 166 -3.07 0.59 -5.76
N ASN A 167 -3.02 1.13 -6.99
CA ASN A 167 -2.04 2.11 -7.42
C ASN A 167 -2.35 3.49 -6.79
N CYS A 168 -1.80 3.69 -5.59
CA CYS A 168 -2.07 4.90 -4.80
C CYS A 168 -1.52 6.19 -5.44
N VAL A 169 -0.52 6.08 -6.32
CA VAL A 169 0.00 7.22 -7.10
C VAL A 169 -1.04 7.67 -8.12
N ALA A 170 -1.59 6.73 -8.90
CA ALA A 170 -2.66 7.02 -9.85
C ALA A 170 -3.93 7.53 -9.15
N ASN A 171 -4.29 6.96 -8.00
CA ASN A 171 -5.43 7.43 -7.21
C ASN A 171 -5.24 8.87 -6.72
N GLY A 172 -4.04 9.23 -6.23
CA GLY A 172 -3.75 10.60 -5.80
C GLY A 172 -3.83 11.60 -6.95
N LYS A 173 -3.34 11.22 -8.13
CA LYS A 173 -3.49 12.04 -9.34
C LYS A 173 -4.95 12.18 -9.77
N LEU A 174 -5.71 11.09 -9.77
CA LEU A 174 -7.12 11.08 -10.11
C LEU A 174 -7.96 11.92 -9.15
N LEU A 175 -7.62 11.92 -7.85
CA LEU A 175 -8.28 12.76 -6.86
C LEU A 175 -8.09 14.25 -7.14
N ARG A 176 -6.87 14.64 -7.51
CA ARG A 176 -6.49 16.04 -7.72
C ARG A 176 -6.90 16.58 -9.10
N ASP A 177 -6.66 15.79 -10.14
CA ASP A 177 -6.76 16.23 -11.54
C ASP A 177 -8.00 15.65 -12.24
N GLY A 178 -8.71 14.71 -11.60
CA GLY A 178 -9.87 14.04 -12.16
C GLY A 178 -11.17 14.84 -12.07
N PRO A 179 -12.23 14.36 -12.73
CA PRO A 179 -13.46 15.13 -12.92
C PRO A 179 -14.52 14.91 -11.81
N PHE A 180 -14.13 14.28 -10.71
CA PHE A 180 -15.00 13.90 -9.59
C PHE A 180 -14.71 14.78 -8.38
N LYS A 181 -15.73 15.08 -7.58
CA LYS A 181 -15.58 15.85 -6.33
C LYS A 181 -14.84 15.05 -5.27
N ASP A 182 -15.07 13.75 -5.25
CA ASP A 182 -14.40 12.82 -4.36
C ASP A 182 -14.39 11.40 -4.93
N ILE A 183 -13.46 10.58 -4.43
CA ILE A 183 -13.33 9.18 -4.80
C ILE A 183 -13.36 8.29 -3.57
N TRP A 184 -13.99 7.12 -3.68
CA TRP A 184 -13.93 6.06 -2.68
C TRP A 184 -13.26 4.84 -3.29
N ILE A 185 -12.22 4.34 -2.63
CA ILE A 185 -11.45 3.18 -3.12
C ILE A 185 -11.61 2.06 -2.10
N GLN A 186 -11.97 0.87 -2.58
CA GLN A 186 -12.08 -0.32 -1.73
C GLN A 186 -10.69 -0.65 -1.10
N PRO A 187 -10.53 -0.68 0.24
CA PRO A 187 -9.30 -1.13 0.92
C PRO A 187 -8.65 -2.42 0.39
N ALA A 188 -9.46 -3.42 0.10
CA ALA A 188 -9.12 -4.69 -0.51
C ALA A 188 -9.59 -4.70 -1.98
N SER A 189 -9.14 -3.74 -2.79
CA SER A 189 -9.68 -3.55 -4.14
C SER A 189 -9.42 -4.68 -5.13
N GLY A 190 -8.36 -5.47 -4.95
CA GLY A 190 -8.14 -6.69 -5.74
C GLY A 190 -9.10 -7.83 -5.37
N ASP A 191 -8.81 -9.04 -5.86
CA ASP A 191 -9.69 -10.21 -5.77
C ASP A 191 -10.18 -10.56 -4.35
N ALA A 192 -9.38 -10.26 -3.32
CA ALA A 192 -9.78 -10.47 -1.93
C ALA A 192 -11.10 -9.76 -1.58
N GLY A 193 -11.33 -8.56 -2.14
CA GLY A 193 -12.55 -7.78 -1.91
C GLY A 193 -13.80 -8.36 -2.58
N CYS A 194 -13.66 -9.27 -3.55
CA CYS A 194 -14.80 -9.86 -4.25
C CYS A 194 -15.73 -10.62 -3.32
N ALA A 195 -15.21 -11.26 -2.27
CA ALA A 195 -16.04 -11.95 -1.28
C ALA A 195 -16.99 -10.98 -0.55
N LEU A 196 -16.48 -9.83 -0.13
CA LEU A 196 -17.29 -8.77 0.48
C LEU A 196 -18.27 -8.16 -0.54
N GLY A 197 -17.79 -7.88 -1.75
CA GLY A 197 -18.61 -7.35 -2.84
C GLY A 197 -19.80 -8.26 -3.19
N ALA A 198 -19.56 -9.57 -3.30
CA ALA A 198 -20.60 -10.57 -3.58
C ALA A 198 -21.63 -10.64 -2.46
N ALA A 199 -21.19 -10.66 -1.20
CA ALA A 199 -22.09 -10.65 -0.04
C ALA A 199 -22.96 -9.39 -0.01
N LEU A 200 -22.38 -8.21 -0.24
CA LEU A 200 -23.11 -6.94 -0.29
C LEU A 200 -24.09 -6.88 -1.47
N ALA A 201 -23.69 -7.35 -2.65
CA ALA A 201 -24.55 -7.38 -3.84
C ALA A 201 -25.80 -8.25 -3.60
N LEU A 202 -25.64 -9.43 -2.97
CA LEU A 202 -26.77 -10.27 -2.58
C LEU A 202 -27.59 -9.63 -1.46
N TYR A 203 -26.96 -9.06 -0.44
CA TYR A 203 -27.64 -8.44 0.69
C TYR A 203 -28.55 -7.28 0.25
N TYR A 204 -28.08 -6.42 -0.66
CA TYR A 204 -28.85 -5.27 -1.12
C TYR A 204 -29.87 -5.58 -2.21
N LYS A 205 -29.78 -6.74 -2.86
CA LYS A 205 -30.76 -7.19 -3.86
C LYS A 205 -32.19 -7.21 -3.32
N ASP A 206 -32.36 -7.63 -2.06
CA ASP A 206 -33.67 -7.78 -1.42
C ASP A 206 -34.03 -6.60 -0.49
N LYS A 207 -33.23 -5.51 -0.49
CA LYS A 207 -33.46 -4.33 0.34
C LYS A 207 -34.18 -3.24 -0.44
N LYS A 208 -35.09 -2.54 0.25
CA LYS A 208 -35.83 -1.38 -0.29
C LYS A 208 -35.04 -0.07 -0.21
N SER A 209 -34.02 -0.01 0.64
CA SER A 209 -33.18 1.17 0.84
C SER A 209 -31.81 0.78 1.37
N VAL A 210 -30.85 1.67 1.15
CA VAL A 210 -29.55 1.63 1.85
C VAL A 210 -29.77 2.27 3.23
N SER A 211 -29.31 1.61 4.30
CA SER A 211 -29.27 2.22 5.63
C SER A 211 -28.25 3.38 5.66
N LYS A 212 -28.11 4.09 6.80
CA LYS A 212 -27.07 5.11 6.99
C LYS A 212 -25.71 4.66 6.43
N ARG A 213 -24.94 5.63 5.91
CA ARG A 213 -23.60 5.50 5.30
C ARG A 213 -22.82 4.41 6.03
N TYR A 214 -22.72 3.23 5.43
CA TYR A 214 -21.84 2.19 5.92
C TYR A 214 -20.43 2.57 5.47
N GLU A 215 -19.61 2.99 6.42
CA GLU A 215 -18.19 3.19 6.19
C GLU A 215 -17.48 1.91 6.62
N GLN A 216 -16.52 1.44 5.81
CA GLN A 216 -15.69 0.28 6.18
C GLN A 216 -14.80 0.57 7.40
N GLY A 217 -14.93 1.75 8.01
CA GLY A 217 -14.22 2.21 9.21
C GLY A 217 -12.72 2.11 9.03
N GLY A 218 -12.02 1.45 9.96
CA GLY A 218 -10.59 1.14 9.83
C GLY A 218 -10.28 -0.09 8.96
N SER A 219 -11.26 -0.66 8.26
CA SER A 219 -11.19 -1.98 7.59
C SER A 219 -10.85 -3.13 8.54
N LEU A 220 -11.22 -3.03 9.83
CA LEU A 220 -10.85 -4.01 10.86
C LEU A 220 -11.83 -5.20 10.92
N PHE A 221 -11.86 -6.01 9.85
CA PHE A 221 -12.78 -7.16 9.72
C PHE A 221 -12.17 -8.51 10.04
N GLY A 222 -10.86 -8.59 10.22
CA GLY A 222 -10.17 -9.82 10.57
C GLY A 222 -10.39 -10.26 12.03
N PRO A 223 -9.71 -11.35 12.45
CA PRO A 223 -9.81 -11.86 13.80
C PRO A 223 -9.22 -10.89 14.82
N GLN A 224 -9.74 -10.98 16.04
CA GLN A 224 -9.14 -10.41 17.25
C GLN A 224 -8.87 -11.57 18.20
N PHE A 225 -7.73 -11.51 18.88
CA PHE A 225 -7.33 -12.51 19.87
C PHE A 225 -7.56 -11.90 21.24
N ASN A 226 -8.12 -12.68 22.16
CA ASN A 226 -8.33 -12.19 23.51
C ASN A 226 -7.02 -12.27 24.30
N ARG A 227 -6.91 -11.42 25.34
CA ARG A 227 -5.73 -11.39 26.22
C ARG A 227 -5.43 -12.75 26.81
N TYR A 228 -6.44 -13.51 27.25
CA TYR A 228 -6.25 -14.79 27.92
C TYR A 228 -5.56 -15.83 27.02
N GLU A 229 -6.00 -15.98 25.77
CA GLU A 229 -5.36 -16.86 24.78
C GLU A 229 -3.92 -16.45 24.49
N THR A 230 -3.70 -15.14 24.35
CA THR A 230 -2.36 -14.58 24.10
C THR A 230 -1.43 -14.83 25.28
N GLU A 231 -1.88 -14.53 26.50
CA GLU A 231 -1.11 -14.67 27.73
C GLU A 231 -0.82 -16.16 28.03
N ASN A 232 -1.78 -17.06 27.81
CA ASN A 232 -1.54 -18.50 27.94
C ASN A 232 -0.46 -19.00 26.99
N HIS A 233 -0.46 -18.56 25.73
CA HIS A 233 0.59 -18.91 24.78
C HIS A 233 1.97 -18.48 25.29
N LEU A 234 2.09 -17.28 25.86
CA LEU A 234 3.34 -16.79 26.44
C LEU A 234 3.77 -17.62 27.66
N ILE A 235 2.83 -17.94 28.57
CA ILE A 235 3.10 -18.74 29.76
C ILE A 235 3.53 -20.16 29.40
N GLU A 236 2.80 -20.85 28.52
CA GLU A 236 3.08 -22.22 28.10
C GLU A 236 4.46 -22.35 27.45
N ASN A 237 4.88 -21.31 26.72
CA ASN A 237 6.17 -21.27 26.02
C ASN A 237 7.28 -20.57 26.82
N GLN A 238 7.02 -20.17 28.08
CA GLN A 238 7.96 -19.47 28.96
C GLN A 238 8.57 -18.22 28.31
N ILE A 239 7.75 -17.48 27.56
CA ILE A 239 8.15 -16.26 26.86
C ILE A 239 8.08 -15.09 27.85
N PRO A 240 9.19 -14.36 28.12
CA PRO A 240 9.19 -13.21 29.03
C PRO A 240 8.33 -12.06 28.49
N TYR A 241 7.45 -11.52 29.34
CA TYR A 241 6.62 -10.36 29.03
C TYR A 241 6.37 -9.51 30.28
N SER A 242 6.03 -8.25 30.04
CA SER A 242 5.50 -7.32 31.04
C SER A 242 4.04 -6.99 30.72
N VAL A 243 3.24 -6.74 31.75
CA VAL A 243 1.85 -6.26 31.60
C VAL A 243 1.84 -4.75 31.82
N VAL A 244 1.17 -4.03 30.94
CA VAL A 244 0.91 -2.59 31.10
C VAL A 244 -0.59 -2.36 31.23
N GLU A 245 -0.98 -1.45 32.12
CA GLU A 245 -2.38 -1.08 32.28
C GLU A 245 -2.89 -0.41 30.99
N LYS A 246 -4.17 -0.65 30.67
CA LYS A 246 -4.74 -0.24 29.39
C LYS A 246 -4.65 1.28 29.18
N GLU A 247 -4.82 2.03 30.25
CA GLU A 247 -4.81 3.49 30.28
C GLU A 247 -3.41 4.07 30.03
N GLU A 248 -2.35 3.36 30.43
CA GLU A 248 -0.95 3.80 30.30
C GLU A 248 -0.31 3.33 28.99
N ARG A 249 -0.91 2.33 28.34
CA ARG A 249 -0.36 1.65 27.15
C ARG A 249 0.09 2.61 26.05
N SER A 250 -0.77 3.55 25.66
CA SER A 250 -0.47 4.50 24.58
C SER A 250 0.71 5.39 24.93
N GLU A 251 0.82 5.81 26.19
CA GLU A 251 1.95 6.62 26.66
C GLU A 251 3.25 5.83 26.66
N VAL A 252 3.22 4.58 27.15
CA VAL A 252 4.40 3.70 27.17
C VAL A 252 4.91 3.42 25.76
N ILE A 253 4.02 3.08 24.82
CA ILE A 253 4.42 2.81 23.44
C ILE A 253 4.94 4.09 22.77
N ALA A 254 4.29 5.24 23.01
CA ALA A 254 4.78 6.53 22.51
C ALA A 254 6.18 6.85 23.05
N ASP A 255 6.45 6.57 24.33
CA ASP A 255 7.77 6.72 24.95
C ASP A 255 8.83 5.82 24.30
N LEU A 256 8.51 4.56 24.01
CA LEU A 256 9.40 3.66 23.29
C LEU A 256 9.72 4.20 21.89
N ILE A 257 8.71 4.62 21.13
CA ILE A 257 8.87 5.13 19.77
C ILE A 257 9.71 6.42 19.78
N GLN A 258 9.43 7.40 20.63
CA GLN A 258 10.22 8.65 20.67
C GLN A 258 11.68 8.40 21.08
N ASN A 259 11.94 7.35 21.88
CA ASN A 259 13.29 6.90 22.21
C ASN A 259 13.97 6.12 21.07
N GLY A 260 13.28 5.93 19.95
CA GLY A 260 13.82 5.36 18.71
C GLY A 260 13.71 3.85 18.63
N LYS A 261 12.91 3.23 19.50
CA LYS A 261 12.59 1.81 19.45
C LYS A 261 11.66 1.54 18.27
N ILE A 262 11.89 0.43 17.57
CA ILE A 262 10.97 -0.08 16.56
C ILE A 262 10.00 -1.06 17.20
N VAL A 263 8.71 -0.78 17.05
CA VAL A 263 7.66 -1.49 17.79
C VAL A 263 6.81 -2.32 16.84
N GLY A 264 6.80 -3.63 17.01
CA GLY A 264 5.79 -4.51 16.44
C GLY A 264 4.48 -4.33 17.19
N HIS A 265 3.46 -3.75 16.56
CA HIS A 265 2.17 -3.45 17.15
C HIS A 265 1.11 -4.44 16.67
N PHE A 266 0.64 -5.28 17.59
CA PHE A 266 -0.45 -6.22 17.41
C PHE A 266 -1.58 -5.84 18.38
N SER A 267 -2.64 -5.20 17.88
CA SER A 267 -3.79 -4.80 18.71
C SER A 267 -5.10 -5.01 17.99
N GLY A 268 -6.15 -5.32 18.75
CA GLY A 268 -7.52 -5.42 18.25
C GLY A 268 -7.72 -6.35 17.04
N ARG A 269 -8.75 -6.03 16.26
CA ARG A 269 -9.10 -6.76 15.04
C ARG A 269 -8.09 -6.45 13.92
N MET A 270 -7.73 -7.47 13.16
CA MET A 270 -6.86 -7.36 11.99
C MET A 270 -7.54 -6.61 10.84
N GLU A 271 -6.74 -5.84 10.10
CA GLU A 271 -7.13 -5.14 8.88
C GLU A 271 -7.48 -6.10 7.73
N PHE A 272 -8.46 -5.72 6.92
CA PHE A 272 -8.81 -6.40 5.68
C PHE A 272 -8.26 -5.64 4.47
N GLY A 273 -7.39 -6.30 3.72
CA GLY A 273 -6.68 -5.74 2.57
C GLY A 273 -5.15 -5.87 2.70
N PRO A 274 -4.38 -5.37 1.72
CA PRO A 274 -2.94 -5.57 1.64
C PRO A 274 -2.12 -4.55 2.46
N ARG A 275 -2.78 -3.70 3.27
CA ARG A 275 -2.14 -2.62 4.03
C ARG A 275 -2.37 -2.87 5.52
N ALA A 276 -1.30 -2.72 6.30
CA ALA A 276 -1.44 -2.54 7.74
C ALA A 276 -1.86 -1.10 8.03
N LEU A 277 -2.88 -0.94 8.85
CA LEU A 277 -3.60 0.30 9.16
C LEU A 277 -3.63 0.54 10.68
N GLY A 278 -2.62 0.05 11.40
CA GLY A 278 -2.42 0.27 12.82
C GLY A 278 -2.69 -0.93 13.72
N SER A 279 -3.29 -2.03 13.25
CA SER A 279 -3.59 -3.20 14.08
C SER A 279 -2.54 -4.31 13.96
N ARG A 280 -1.92 -4.49 12.79
CA ARG A 280 -0.81 -5.43 12.55
C ARG A 280 0.34 -4.70 11.89
N SER A 281 0.96 -3.79 12.64
CA SER A 281 1.87 -2.77 12.11
C SER A 281 3.25 -2.82 12.75
N ILE A 282 4.28 -2.38 12.04
CA ILE A 282 5.58 -2.06 12.62
C ILE A 282 5.69 -0.54 12.63
N LEU A 283 5.87 0.01 13.81
CA LEU A 283 5.81 1.43 14.11
C LEU A 283 7.20 1.99 14.41
N GLY A 284 7.40 3.26 14.06
CA GLY A 284 8.66 3.96 14.33
C GLY A 284 8.52 5.48 14.29
N ASP A 285 9.55 6.17 14.77
CA ASP A 285 9.58 7.64 14.81
C ASP A 285 9.90 8.21 13.43
N PRO A 286 9.00 8.99 12.80
CA PRO A 286 9.21 9.49 11.45
C PRO A 286 10.28 10.58 11.36
N ARG A 287 10.61 11.24 12.48
CA ARG A 287 11.55 12.38 12.55
C ARG A 287 13.01 11.93 12.42
N LYS A 288 13.28 10.66 12.70
CA LYS A 288 14.64 10.10 12.72
C LYS A 288 14.96 9.45 11.36
N ALA A 289 15.95 10.00 10.64
CA ALA A 289 16.40 9.43 9.36
C ALA A 289 16.87 7.97 9.48
N LYS A 290 17.48 7.60 10.63
CA LYS A 290 17.93 6.24 10.88
C LYS A 290 16.79 5.22 10.93
N THR A 291 15.57 5.62 11.32
CA THR A 291 14.39 4.74 11.36
C THR A 291 14.17 4.06 10.00
N GLN A 292 14.25 4.81 8.91
CA GLN A 292 14.05 4.27 7.56
C GLN A 292 15.09 3.19 7.22
N SER A 293 16.37 3.52 7.45
CA SER A 293 17.49 2.60 7.14
C SER A 293 17.45 1.33 7.99
N VAL A 294 17.18 1.47 9.30
CA VAL A 294 17.08 0.35 10.24
C VAL A 294 15.90 -0.56 9.87
N MET A 295 14.72 0.01 9.63
CA MET A 295 13.54 -0.79 9.29
C MET A 295 13.68 -1.51 7.95
N ASN A 296 14.25 -0.86 6.92
CA ASN A 296 14.42 -1.53 5.62
C ASN A 296 15.45 -2.66 5.65
N LEU A 297 16.60 -2.45 6.31
CA LEU A 297 17.71 -3.42 6.31
C LEU A 297 17.57 -4.51 7.36
N LYS A 298 17.21 -4.14 8.59
CA LYS A 298 17.25 -5.05 9.74
C LYS A 298 15.94 -5.74 10.07
N ILE A 299 14.83 -5.22 9.54
CA ILE A 299 13.49 -5.74 9.84
C ILE A 299 12.84 -6.27 8.57
N LYS A 300 12.87 -5.48 7.49
CA LYS A 300 12.20 -5.85 6.24
C LYS A 300 13.06 -6.64 5.26
N TYR A 301 14.37 -6.66 5.45
CA TYR A 301 15.33 -7.34 4.57
C TYR A 301 15.05 -7.03 3.08
N ARG A 302 14.80 -5.75 2.77
CA ARG A 302 14.35 -5.30 1.44
C ARG A 302 15.10 -4.06 0.95
N GLU A 303 14.82 -3.68 -0.28
CA GLU A 303 15.49 -2.60 -0.99
C GLU A 303 15.35 -1.26 -0.24
N SER A 304 16.46 -0.52 -0.11
CA SER A 304 16.53 0.70 0.70
C SER A 304 15.67 1.85 0.16
N PHE A 305 15.33 1.81 -1.14
CA PHE A 305 14.62 2.89 -1.83
C PHE A 305 13.14 3.03 -1.47
N ARG A 306 12.58 2.09 -0.71
CA ARG A 306 11.17 2.11 -0.31
C ARG A 306 10.97 3.02 0.90
N PRO A 307 10.25 4.15 0.79
CA PRO A 307 9.80 4.86 1.98
C PRO A 307 8.72 4.06 2.70
N PHE A 308 8.50 4.40 3.96
CA PHE A 308 7.38 3.89 4.73
C PHE A 308 6.17 4.81 4.60
N ALA A 309 4.98 4.32 4.99
CA ALA A 309 3.77 5.11 4.96
C ALA A 309 3.59 5.85 6.29
N PRO A 310 3.11 7.10 6.29
CA PRO A 310 2.70 7.78 7.51
C PRO A 310 1.30 7.36 7.95
N SER A 311 1.13 7.15 9.26
CA SER A 311 -0.16 7.26 9.93
C SER A 311 -0.21 8.60 10.67
N VAL A 312 -1.25 9.41 10.42
CA VAL A 312 -1.41 10.76 10.97
C VAL A 312 -2.79 10.91 11.61
N LEU A 313 -2.89 11.69 12.68
CA LEU A 313 -4.21 12.12 13.20
C LEU A 313 -4.97 12.85 12.10
N SER A 314 -6.24 12.51 11.89
CA SER A 314 -7.02 13.07 10.77
C SER A 314 -7.11 14.59 10.84
N GLU A 315 -7.27 15.15 12.04
CA GLU A 315 -7.36 16.58 12.31
C GLU A 315 -6.03 17.33 12.08
N GLU A 316 -4.91 16.62 12.03
CA GLU A 316 -3.57 17.18 11.78
C GLU A 316 -3.05 16.88 10.37
N ALA A 317 -3.79 16.14 9.54
CA ALA A 317 -3.29 15.67 8.25
C ALA A 317 -2.80 16.80 7.33
N SER A 318 -3.54 17.91 7.28
CA SER A 318 -3.22 19.10 6.47
C SER A 318 -2.00 19.88 7.00
N SER A 319 -1.60 19.67 8.26
CA SER A 319 -0.38 20.24 8.84
C SER A 319 0.90 19.56 8.33
N TYR A 320 0.79 18.45 7.60
CA TYR A 320 1.93 17.68 7.08
C TYR A 320 1.82 17.36 5.59
N PHE A 321 0.61 17.19 5.06
CA PHE A 321 0.38 16.76 3.68
C PHE A 321 -0.59 17.70 2.97
N ASP A 322 -0.36 17.89 1.67
CA ASP A 322 -1.29 18.55 0.75
C ASP A 322 -2.49 17.62 0.50
N LEU A 323 -3.35 17.56 1.51
CA LEU A 323 -4.53 16.70 1.57
C LEU A 323 -5.63 17.41 2.36
N ASP A 324 -6.78 17.59 1.74
CA ASP A 324 -7.94 18.31 2.26
C ASP A 324 -9.06 17.38 2.80
N ARG A 325 -8.77 16.08 2.90
CA ARG A 325 -9.73 15.03 3.24
C ARG A 325 -9.08 13.84 3.92
N GLU A 326 -9.90 12.90 4.36
CA GLU A 326 -9.42 11.66 4.95
C GLU A 326 -8.85 10.69 3.90
N SER A 327 -7.81 9.95 4.28
CA SER A 327 -7.28 8.80 3.55
C SER A 327 -7.04 7.64 4.51
N PRO A 328 -8.09 6.94 4.98
CA PRO A 328 -7.96 5.97 6.07
C PRO A 328 -7.23 4.66 5.70
N TYR A 329 -6.92 4.45 4.42
CA TYR A 329 -6.55 3.12 3.90
C TYR A 329 -5.16 3.07 3.23
N MET A 330 -4.37 4.14 3.25
CA MET A 330 -3.11 4.21 2.49
C MET A 330 -3.29 3.96 0.98
N LEU A 331 -4.39 4.46 0.41
CA LEU A 331 -4.72 4.30 -1.01
C LEU A 331 -4.58 5.58 -1.82
N ILE A 332 -4.16 6.68 -1.19
CA ILE A 332 -3.88 7.97 -1.83
C ILE A 332 -2.46 8.38 -1.46
N VAL A 333 -1.74 8.92 -2.46
CA VAL A 333 -0.49 9.63 -2.26
C VAL A 333 -0.77 11.12 -2.23
N ALA A 334 -0.19 11.80 -1.24
CA ALA A 334 -0.21 13.25 -1.11
C ALA A 334 1.23 13.77 -0.99
N SER A 335 1.45 15.02 -1.39
CA SER A 335 2.74 15.67 -1.22
C SER A 335 2.90 16.11 0.23
N VAL A 336 4.09 15.95 0.81
CA VAL A 336 4.44 16.60 2.09
C VAL A 336 4.39 18.12 1.87
N ILE A 337 3.83 18.94 2.76
CA ILE A 337 3.71 20.40 2.53
C ILE A 337 5.07 21.09 2.49
N GLU A 338 5.18 22.22 1.79
CA GLU A 338 6.46 22.92 1.56
C GLU A 338 7.13 23.39 2.86
N GLU A 339 6.33 23.80 3.84
CA GLU A 339 6.74 24.37 5.13
C GLU A 339 7.62 23.42 5.96
N ILE A 340 7.48 22.11 5.74
CA ILE A 340 8.24 21.10 6.47
C ILE A 340 9.26 20.37 5.59
N ARG A 341 9.42 20.76 4.32
CA ARG A 341 10.45 20.23 3.41
C ARG A 341 11.80 20.88 3.69
N TYR A 342 12.86 20.15 3.35
CA TYR A 342 14.21 20.67 3.30
C TYR A 342 14.72 20.61 1.86
N ASP A 343 15.35 21.69 1.42
CA ASP A 343 16.09 21.71 0.17
C ASP A 343 17.23 20.68 0.23
N ASN A 344 17.31 19.85 -0.80
CA ASN A 344 18.34 18.84 -0.91
C ASN A 344 19.10 18.96 -2.23
N PRO A 345 20.43 18.85 -2.20
CA PRO A 345 21.23 18.86 -3.42
C PRO A 345 20.87 17.65 -4.28
N LYS A 346 20.97 17.80 -5.61
CA LYS A 346 20.84 16.67 -6.53
C LYS A 346 22.01 15.71 -6.29
N VAL A 347 21.69 14.48 -5.92
CA VAL A 347 22.64 13.38 -5.78
C VAL A 347 22.37 12.39 -6.90
N GLU A 348 23.40 11.98 -7.62
CA GLU A 348 23.26 11.10 -8.79
C GLU A 348 23.02 9.64 -8.38
N ASP A 349 23.68 9.17 -7.32
CA ASP A 349 23.57 7.77 -6.90
C ASP A 349 22.31 7.51 -6.06
N ILE A 350 21.72 6.33 -6.24
CA ILE A 350 20.46 5.96 -5.57
C ILE A 350 20.61 5.90 -4.05
N ILE A 351 21.73 5.42 -3.53
CA ILE A 351 21.94 5.25 -2.09
C ILE A 351 22.00 6.62 -1.42
N GLY A 352 22.73 7.55 -2.01
CA GLY A 352 22.84 8.93 -1.61
C GLY A 352 21.48 9.61 -1.65
N ARG A 353 20.68 9.40 -2.72
CA ARG A 353 19.28 9.86 -2.79
C ARG A 353 18.47 9.29 -1.63
N VAL A 354 18.47 7.98 -1.38
CA VAL A 354 17.64 7.37 -0.34
C VAL A 354 17.91 7.97 1.05
N ASN A 355 19.17 8.27 1.37
CA ASN A 355 19.57 8.71 2.70
C ASN A 355 19.41 10.22 2.97
N GLN A 356 18.88 11.01 2.02
CA GLN A 356 18.70 12.44 2.23
C GLN A 356 17.56 12.77 3.19
N LYS A 357 17.80 13.72 4.10
CA LYS A 357 16.78 14.26 4.99
C LYS A 357 15.93 15.29 4.23
N ARG A 358 14.75 14.88 3.76
CA ARG A 358 13.88 15.69 2.89
C ARG A 358 12.83 16.53 3.58
N SER A 359 12.57 16.27 4.85
CA SER A 359 11.56 16.98 5.61
C SER A 359 11.82 16.83 7.11
N SER A 360 10.99 17.47 7.93
CA SER A 360 10.93 17.21 9.37
C SER A 360 10.57 15.76 9.72
N ILE A 361 9.97 15.02 8.78
CA ILE A 361 9.55 13.61 8.88
C ILE A 361 10.21 12.75 7.78
N PRO A 362 11.55 12.68 7.75
CA PRO A 362 12.29 12.12 6.62
C PRO A 362 12.01 10.64 6.38
N ALA A 363 11.64 9.85 7.39
CA ALA A 363 11.49 8.40 7.24
C ALA A 363 10.27 7.97 6.38
N ILE A 364 9.33 8.88 6.16
CA ILE A 364 8.12 8.65 5.35
C ILE A 364 8.09 9.49 4.06
N THR A 365 9.07 10.38 3.86
CA THR A 365 9.09 11.31 2.71
C THR A 365 9.87 10.68 1.56
N HIS A 366 9.20 10.44 0.43
CA HIS A 366 9.82 9.90 -0.78
C HIS A 366 10.73 10.95 -1.47
N VAL A 367 11.50 10.54 -2.47
CA VAL A 367 12.46 11.38 -3.21
C VAL A 367 11.81 12.51 -4.00
N ASP A 368 10.52 12.38 -4.31
CA ASP A 368 9.67 13.39 -4.94
C ASP A 368 8.79 14.16 -3.93
N TYR A 369 9.11 14.05 -2.63
CA TYR A 369 8.36 14.63 -1.51
C TYR A 369 6.95 14.06 -1.32
N SER A 370 6.62 12.96 -1.98
CA SER A 370 5.34 12.30 -1.80
C SER A 370 5.32 11.37 -0.57
N ALA A 371 4.12 11.11 -0.04
CA ALA A 371 3.87 10.14 1.00
C ALA A 371 2.51 9.46 0.80
N ARG A 372 2.41 8.17 1.14
CA ARG A 372 1.17 7.39 1.03
C ARG A 372 0.42 7.38 2.36
N VAL A 373 -0.52 8.30 2.52
CA VAL A 373 -1.04 8.71 3.83
C VAL A 373 -2.12 7.76 4.36
N GLN A 374 -2.05 7.46 5.67
CA GLN A 374 -3.17 6.96 6.46
C GLN A 374 -3.64 8.04 7.43
N THR A 375 -4.87 8.53 7.29
CA THR A 375 -5.51 9.32 8.36
C THR A 375 -6.16 8.40 9.39
N VAL A 376 -6.01 8.73 10.66
CA VAL A 376 -6.51 7.93 11.78
C VAL A 376 -7.51 8.74 12.58
N ASN A 377 -8.70 8.17 12.79
CA ASN A 377 -9.81 8.76 13.52
C ASN A 377 -10.09 7.98 14.80
N GLU A 378 -10.48 8.69 15.85
CA GLU A 378 -10.90 8.09 17.13
C GLU A 378 -12.10 7.13 16.96
N GLU A 379 -13.07 7.49 16.10
CA GLU A 379 -14.27 6.67 15.86
C GLU A 379 -13.94 5.28 15.28
N HIS A 380 -12.94 5.21 14.38
CA HIS A 380 -12.66 4.01 13.61
C HIS A 380 -11.59 3.10 14.22
N ASN A 381 -10.63 3.68 14.95
CA ASN A 381 -9.58 2.93 15.63
C ASN A 381 -9.08 3.73 16.86
N PRO A 382 -9.84 3.74 17.97
CA PRO A 382 -9.55 4.58 19.12
C PRO A 382 -8.21 4.23 19.79
N GLU A 383 -7.82 2.95 19.80
CA GLU A 383 -6.54 2.52 20.39
C GLU A 383 -5.35 3.08 19.60
N TYR A 384 -5.39 2.99 18.27
CA TYR A 384 -4.31 3.52 17.43
C TYR A 384 -4.30 5.05 17.39
N TYR A 385 -5.49 5.67 17.40
CA TYR A 385 -5.64 7.12 17.55
C TYR A 385 -4.99 7.61 18.85
N ASN A 386 -5.31 6.99 19.99
CA ASN A 386 -4.75 7.36 21.29
C ASN A 386 -3.23 7.19 21.34
N LEU A 387 -2.68 6.17 20.69
CA LEU A 387 -1.23 6.02 20.56
C LEU A 387 -0.59 7.20 19.80
N ILE A 388 -1.11 7.54 18.62
CA ILE A 388 -0.57 8.66 17.84
C ILE A 388 -0.75 9.98 18.61
N LYS A 389 -1.88 10.16 19.30
CA LYS A 389 -2.14 11.33 20.14
C LYS A 389 -1.17 11.44 21.31
N SER A 390 -0.92 10.36 22.06
CA SER A 390 0.09 10.37 23.12
C SER A 390 1.49 10.66 22.57
N PHE A 391 1.83 10.15 21.38
CA PHE A 391 3.08 10.51 20.70
C PHE A 391 3.12 11.99 20.33
N TYR A 392 2.01 12.55 19.84
CA TYR A 392 1.89 13.97 19.51
C TYR A 392 2.10 14.86 20.73
N GLU A 393 1.41 14.57 21.84
CA GLU A 393 1.52 15.34 23.09
C GLU A 393 2.95 15.36 23.66
N LYS A 394 3.69 14.25 23.49
CA LYS A 394 5.08 14.14 23.94
C LYS A 394 6.10 14.79 23.00
N THR A 395 5.80 14.87 21.71
CA THR A 395 6.81 15.15 20.68
C THR A 395 6.55 16.35 19.78
N GLY A 396 5.31 16.86 19.77
CA GLY A 396 4.82 17.82 18.79
C GLY A 396 4.64 17.25 17.37
N CYS A 397 4.78 15.93 17.18
CA CYS A 397 4.59 15.28 15.89
C CYS A 397 3.36 14.35 15.90
N ALA A 398 2.36 14.65 15.08
CA ALA A 398 1.13 13.86 14.97
C ALA A 398 1.21 12.70 13.96
N VAL A 399 2.43 12.27 13.62
CA VAL A 399 2.70 11.26 12.58
C VAL A 399 3.52 10.13 13.19
N LEU A 400 3.20 8.89 12.81
CA LEU A 400 4.03 7.71 13.03
C LEU A 400 4.44 7.08 11.69
N VAL A 401 5.62 6.46 11.65
CA VAL A 401 5.93 5.49 10.60
C VAL A 401 5.03 4.28 10.80
N ASN A 402 4.38 3.83 9.73
CA ASN A 402 3.63 2.58 9.71
C ASN A 402 4.04 1.74 8.49
N THR A 403 4.33 0.46 8.77
CA THR A 403 4.49 -0.56 7.74
C THR A 403 3.88 -1.87 8.18
N SER A 404 3.67 -2.79 7.23
CA SER A 404 3.10 -4.12 7.50
C SER A 404 3.87 -4.85 8.59
N PHE A 405 3.20 -5.59 9.46
CA PHE A 405 3.90 -6.50 10.38
C PHE A 405 4.10 -7.85 9.71
N ASN A 406 5.24 -7.97 9.05
CA ASN A 406 5.74 -9.17 8.36
C ASN A 406 7.21 -9.00 7.97
N VAL A 407 7.84 -10.07 7.54
CA VAL A 407 9.11 -10.04 6.78
C VAL A 407 8.83 -10.21 5.28
N ARG A 408 9.86 -10.04 4.45
CA ARG A 408 9.74 -10.27 3.01
C ARG A 408 9.29 -11.71 2.73
N GLY A 409 8.34 -11.90 1.82
CA GLY A 409 7.81 -13.22 1.43
C GLY A 409 6.65 -13.73 2.31
N GLU A 410 6.44 -13.17 3.50
CA GLU A 410 5.36 -13.59 4.40
C GLU A 410 4.14 -12.65 4.35
N PRO A 411 2.91 -13.16 4.56
CA PRO A 411 1.73 -12.31 4.76
C PRO A 411 1.84 -11.51 6.06
N ILE A 412 0.96 -10.51 6.23
CA ILE A 412 0.81 -9.79 7.51
C ILE A 412 0.48 -10.81 8.62
N VAL A 413 1.16 -10.71 9.76
CA VAL A 413 0.95 -11.61 10.90
C VAL A 413 -0.52 -11.62 11.33
N CYS A 414 -1.08 -12.80 11.53
CA CYS A 414 -2.48 -12.97 11.90
C CYS A 414 -2.62 -13.25 13.39
N THR A 415 -1.93 -14.29 13.88
CA THR A 415 -2.02 -14.79 15.27
C THR A 415 -0.92 -14.20 16.17
N PRO A 416 -1.07 -14.26 17.51
CA PRO A 416 0.00 -13.89 18.43
C PRO A 416 1.28 -14.70 18.22
N GLU A 417 1.16 -15.97 17.85
CA GLU A 417 2.30 -16.83 17.51
C GLU A 417 3.02 -16.33 16.25
N ASP A 418 2.28 -15.94 15.20
CA ASP A 418 2.88 -15.33 14.01
C ASP A 418 3.63 -14.04 14.34
N ALA A 419 3.03 -13.20 15.20
CA ALA A 419 3.62 -11.95 15.63
C ALA A 419 4.90 -12.17 16.45
N TYR A 420 4.88 -13.12 17.40
CA TYR A 420 6.06 -13.49 18.18
C TYR A 420 7.15 -14.10 17.30
N ARG A 421 6.81 -15.02 16.39
CA ARG A 421 7.77 -15.61 15.44
C ARG A 421 8.44 -14.54 14.57
N CYS A 422 7.66 -13.63 13.99
CA CYS A 422 8.18 -12.51 13.20
C CYS A 422 9.04 -11.57 14.05
N PHE A 423 8.64 -11.28 15.29
CA PHE A 423 9.43 -10.52 16.24
C PHE A 423 10.78 -11.18 16.56
N MET A 424 10.79 -12.48 16.77
CA MET A 424 12.03 -13.21 17.08
C MET A 424 12.98 -13.31 15.89
N ARG A 425 12.45 -13.36 14.65
CA ARG A 425 13.22 -13.38 13.39
C ARG A 425 13.75 -12.01 12.94
N THR A 426 13.31 -10.92 13.56
CA THR A 426 13.67 -9.56 13.15
C THR A 426 14.37 -8.79 14.26
N GLU A 427 14.99 -7.68 13.90
CA GLU A 427 15.65 -6.76 14.83
C GLU A 427 14.68 -5.69 15.38
N MET A 428 13.40 -6.02 15.52
CA MET A 428 12.46 -5.14 16.24
C MET A 428 12.85 -5.11 17.71
N ASP A 429 12.72 -3.94 18.35
CA ASP A 429 13.11 -3.79 19.75
C ASP A 429 12.04 -4.28 20.72
N VAL A 430 10.78 -4.08 20.35
CA VAL A 430 9.63 -4.34 21.23
C VAL A 430 8.49 -4.95 20.44
N LEU A 431 7.81 -5.93 21.01
CA LEU A 431 6.55 -6.45 20.53
C LEU A 431 5.44 -6.13 21.53
N ILE A 432 4.37 -5.53 21.03
CA ILE A 432 3.14 -5.26 21.76
C ILE A 432 2.08 -6.26 21.29
N LEU A 433 1.60 -7.09 22.20
CA LEU A 433 0.46 -7.99 22.01
C LEU A 433 -0.67 -7.52 22.92
N ASP A 434 -1.55 -6.65 22.39
CA ASP A 434 -2.56 -5.95 23.19
C ASP A 434 -1.87 -5.22 24.37
N ASN A 435 -2.21 -5.52 25.63
CA ASN A 435 -1.60 -4.94 26.84
C ASN A 435 -0.30 -5.63 27.32
N LEU A 436 0.22 -6.59 26.55
CA LEU A 436 1.44 -7.32 26.89
C LEU A 436 2.61 -6.75 26.09
N ILE A 437 3.72 -6.46 26.77
CA ILE A 437 4.93 -5.89 26.19
C ILE A 437 6.07 -6.88 26.32
N LEU A 438 6.71 -7.20 25.19
CA LEU A 438 7.86 -8.08 25.12
C LEU A 438 9.06 -7.27 24.62
N PHE A 439 10.12 -7.19 25.42
CA PHE A 439 11.37 -6.56 25.03
C PHE A 439 12.32 -7.57 24.41
N LYS A 440 12.93 -7.23 23.27
CA LYS A 440 13.79 -8.14 22.51
C LYS A 440 14.98 -8.62 23.34
N GLU A 441 15.54 -7.74 24.15
CA GLU A 441 16.69 -7.99 25.02
C GLU A 441 16.40 -8.95 26.19
N GLU A 442 15.13 -9.14 26.54
CA GLU A 442 14.69 -10.07 27.59
C GLU A 442 14.36 -11.46 27.02
N GLN A 443 14.25 -11.59 25.70
CA GLN A 443 13.82 -12.83 25.08
C GLN A 443 14.92 -13.90 25.07
N PRO A 444 14.55 -15.19 25.13
CA PRO A 444 15.50 -16.27 24.95
C PRO A 444 16.13 -16.21 23.55
N ILE A 445 17.30 -16.84 23.42
CA ILE A 445 17.97 -16.96 22.11
C ILE A 445 17.04 -17.70 21.14
N TRP A 446 16.73 -17.03 20.02
CA TRP A 446 15.97 -17.65 18.94
C TRP A 446 16.86 -18.64 18.20
N HIS A 447 16.50 -19.91 18.23
CA HIS A 447 17.13 -20.92 17.38
C HIS A 447 16.27 -21.12 16.14
N GLU A 448 16.72 -20.56 15.03
CA GLU A 448 16.08 -20.72 13.72
C GLU A 448 16.04 -22.22 13.36
N LYS A 449 14.84 -22.81 13.29
CA LYS A 449 14.66 -24.23 12.95
C LYS A 449 14.57 -24.46 11.44
N THR A 450 14.33 -23.42 10.65
CA THR A 450 14.13 -23.48 9.20
C THR A 450 14.83 -22.32 8.50
N ALA A 451 15.39 -22.56 7.31
CA ALA A 451 15.86 -21.51 6.42
C ALA A 451 14.64 -20.81 5.80
N TRP A 452 13.95 -19.96 6.59
CA TRP A 452 12.68 -19.34 6.19
C TRP A 452 12.83 -18.45 4.94
N GLU A 453 14.02 -17.94 4.67
CA GLU A 453 14.39 -17.24 3.43
C GLU A 453 14.22 -18.12 2.17
N GLU A 454 14.22 -19.45 2.33
CA GLU A 454 14.01 -20.44 1.27
C GLU A 454 12.57 -21.00 1.25
N GLU A 455 11.77 -20.73 2.30
CA GLU A 455 10.42 -21.28 2.48
C GLU A 455 9.37 -20.55 1.62
N PHE A 456 9.64 -19.28 1.29
CA PHE A 456 8.80 -18.45 0.42
C PHE A 456 9.59 -17.92 -0.77
N GLU A 457 9.04 -18.06 -1.98
CA GLU A 457 9.60 -17.39 -3.16
C GLU A 457 9.56 -15.86 -2.97
N LEU A 458 10.72 -15.23 -3.12
CA LEU A 458 10.87 -13.78 -2.96
C LEU A 458 10.18 -13.00 -4.08
N ASP A 459 9.46 -11.93 -3.70
CA ASP A 459 8.78 -10.99 -4.61
C ASP A 459 9.71 -10.07 -5.39
#